data_AF-A0A316PW14-F1
#
_entry.id   AF-A0A316PW14-F1
#
_cell.length_a   1.000
_cell.length_b   1.000
_cell.length_c   1.000
_cell.angle_alpha   90.00
_cell.angle_beta   90.00
_cell.angle_gamma   90.00
#
_symmetry.space_group_name_H-M   'P 1'
#
loop_
_entity.id
_entity.type
_entity.pdbx_description
1 polymer ?
#
loop_
_entity_poly.entity_id
_entity_poly.type
_entity_poly.pdbx_seq_one_letter_code
_entity_poly.pdbx_strand_id
1 'polypeptide(L)' 'MEVTRILSSVFNALLENVEFKKVIPADYRLFQVADLICTLKLTELKANRHLLSKSEIYFFENERTLKKNYLKPFGKKEM' A
#
# COMPACT_ATOMS: atom_id res chain seq x y z
N MET A 1 -22.50 -5.15 -7.92
CA MET A 1 -23.39 -5.73 -6.87
C MET A 1 -23.69 -7.20 -7.10
N GLU A 2 -23.85 -7.65 -8.34
CA GLU A 2 -24.25 -9.04 -8.63
C GLU A 2 -23.22 -10.09 -8.17
N VAL A 3 -21.93 -9.85 -8.41
CA VAL A 3 -20.84 -10.73 -7.96
C VAL A 3 -20.82 -10.89 -6.43
N THR A 4 -20.96 -9.79 -5.69
CA THR A 4 -21.01 -9.82 -4.21
C THR A 4 -22.17 -10.67 -3.70
N ARG A 5 -23.34 -10.58 -4.36
CA ARG A 5 -24.52 -11.37 -4.00
C ARG A 5 -24.29 -12.86 -4.26
N ILE A 6 -23.70 -13.21 -5.40
CA ILE A 6 -23.37 -14.61 -5.73
C ILE A 6 -22.37 -15.17 -4.71
N LEU A 7 -21.29 -14.44 -4.43
CA LEU A 7 -20.29 -14.85 -3.42
C LEU A 7 -20.92 -15.02 -2.05
N SER A 8 -21.79 -14.10 -1.64
CA SER A 8 -22.49 -14.21 -0.36
C SER A 8 -23.38 -15.44 -0.29
N SER A 9 -24.14 -15.73 -1.35
CA SER A 9 -24.99 -16.92 -1.41
C SER A 9 -24.17 -18.21 -1.33
N VAL A 10 -23.12 -18.32 -2.15
CA VAL A 10 -22.27 -19.52 -2.21
C VAL A 10 -21.50 -19.73 -0.90
N PHE A 11 -20.90 -18.68 -0.34
CA PHE A 11 -20.10 -18.83 0.88
C PHE A 11 -20.96 -19.14 2.09
N ASN A 12 -22.12 -18.49 2.25
CA ASN A 12 -23.03 -18.82 3.37
C ASN A 12 -23.62 -20.23 3.25
N ALA A 13 -23.71 -20.80 2.05
CA ALA A 13 -24.17 -22.18 1.86
C ALA A 13 -23.07 -23.22 2.16
N LEU A 14 -21.79 -22.88 1.98
CA LEU A 14 -20.68 -23.82 2.05
C LEU A 14 -19.82 -23.70 3.32
N LEU A 15 -19.90 -22.58 4.03
CA LEU A 15 -19.04 -22.26 5.17
C LEU A 15 -19.89 -21.80 6.36
N GLU A 16 -19.44 -22.13 7.57
CA GLU A 16 -20.06 -21.65 8.80
C GLU A 16 -19.50 -20.27 9.19
N ASN A 17 -20.35 -19.38 9.71
CA ASN A 17 -19.98 -18.06 10.25
C ASN A 17 -19.27 -17.10 9.26
N VAL A 18 -19.76 -17.02 8.02
CA VAL A 18 -19.19 -16.10 7.02
C VAL A 18 -19.52 -14.64 7.34
N GLU A 19 -18.49 -13.81 7.49
CA GLU A 19 -18.63 -12.37 7.66
C GLU A 19 -18.21 -11.61 6.40
N PHE A 20 -19.12 -10.80 5.87
CA PHE A 20 -18.81 -9.83 4.82
C PHE A 20 -18.58 -8.46 5.45
N LYS A 21 -17.33 -8.00 5.42
CA LYS A 21 -16.95 -6.68 5.95
C LYS A 21 -16.83 -5.68 4.83
N LYS A 22 -17.32 -4.46 5.07
CA LYS A 22 -16.98 -3.31 4.23
C LYS A 22 -15.50 -2.98 4.49
N VAL A 23 -14.67 -3.16 3.46
CA VAL A 23 -13.24 -2.89 3.57
C VAL A 23 -13.02 -1.38 3.61
N ILE A 24 -12.34 -0.93 4.67
CA ILE A 24 -11.77 0.41 4.77
C ILE A 24 -10.25 0.21 4.74
N PRO A 25 -9.53 0.59 3.68
CA PRO A 25 -8.09 0.30 3.54
C PRO A 25 -7.23 0.68 4.76
N ALA A 26 -7.59 1.77 5.45
CA ALA A 26 -6.94 2.23 6.68
C ALA A 26 -7.06 1.26 7.86
N ASP A 27 -8.00 0.32 7.85
CA ASP A 27 -8.19 -0.68 8.91
C ASP A 27 -7.41 -1.97 8.66
N TYR A 28 -6.81 -2.12 7.47
CA TYR A 28 -6.16 -3.35 7.04
C TYR A 28 -4.68 -3.11 6.74
N ARG A 29 -3.81 -3.81 7.49
CA ARG A 29 -2.36 -3.65 7.36
C ARG A 29 -1.84 -3.96 5.96
N LEU A 30 -2.38 -4.98 5.29
CA LEU A 30 -1.95 -5.32 3.93
C LEU A 30 -2.26 -4.21 2.92
N PHE A 31 -3.42 -3.56 3.03
CA PHE A 31 -3.75 -2.43 2.18
C PHE A 31 -2.84 -1.23 2.45
N GLN A 32 -2.58 -0.90 3.71
CA GLN A 32 -1.65 0.18 4.08
C GLN A 32 -0.22 -0.10 3.60
N VAL A 33 0.25 -1.33 3.74
CA VAL A 33 1.58 -1.73 3.27
C VAL A 33 1.64 -1.63 1.75
N ALA A 34 0.63 -2.13 1.03
CA ALA A 34 0.58 -1.99 -0.43
C ALA A 34 0.61 -0.53 -0.88
N ASP A 35 -0.14 0.35 -0.23
CA ASP A 35 -0.15 1.79 -0.52
C ASP A 35 1.21 2.45 -0.26
N LEU A 36 1.84 2.11 0.86
CA LEU A 36 3.20 2.57 1.19
C LEU A 36 4.23 2.12 0.15
N ILE A 37 4.15 0.86 -0.30
CA ILE A 37 5.05 0.30 -1.32
C ILE A 37 4.92 1.09 -2.62
N CYS A 38 3.68 1.24 -3.10
CA CYS A 38 3.40 1.98 -4.33
C CYS A 38 3.89 3.43 -4.23
N THR A 39 3.66 4.08 -3.09
CA THR A 39 4.13 5.44 -2.84
C THR A 39 5.64 5.53 -2.86
N LEU A 40 6.36 4.64 -2.15
CA LEU A 40 7.83 4.63 -2.13
C LEU A 40 8.42 4.43 -3.53
N LYS A 41 7.83 3.57 -4.37
CA LYS A 41 8.26 3.37 -5.76
C LYS A 41 8.02 4.59 -6.63
N LEU A 42 6.88 5.25 -6.49
CA LEU A 42 6.61 6.49 -7.21
C LEU A 42 7.55 7.62 -6.77
N THR A 43 7.79 7.76 -5.47
CA THR A 43 8.73 8.73 -4.93
C THR A 43 10.17 8.45 -5.38
N GLU A 44 10.58 7.18 -5.47
CA GLU A 44 11.88 6.79 -6.06
C GLU A 44 12.02 7.24 -7.51
N LEU A 45 10.99 7.00 -8.34
CA LEU A 45 10.97 7.44 -9.74
C LEU A 45 11.07 8.97 -9.85
N LYS A 46 10.40 9.71 -8.96
CA LYS A 46 10.49 11.18 -8.91
C LYS A 46 11.86 11.65 -8.45
N ALA A 47 12.44 11.03 -7.43
CA ALA A 47 13.78 11.33 -6.94
C ALA A 47 14.83 11.14 -8.03
N ASN A 48 14.76 10.04 -8.79
CA ASN A 48 15.68 9.76 -9.89
C ASN A 48 15.60 10.78 -11.04
N ARG A 49 14.50 11.54 -11.14
CA ARG A 49 14.32 12.63 -12.10
C ARG A 49 14.54 14.02 -11.48
N HIS A 50 14.94 14.09 -10.20
CA HIS A 50 15.01 15.33 -9.43
C HIS A 50 13.69 16.12 -9.38
N LEU A 51 12.56 15.40 -9.33
CA LEU A 51 11.19 15.95 -9.34
C LEU A 51 10.48 15.82 -7.98
N LEU A 52 11.23 15.72 -6.88
CA LEU A 52 10.61 15.69 -5.54
C LEU A 52 9.93 17.02 -5.23
N SER A 53 8.70 16.95 -4.74
CA SER A 53 7.95 18.13 -4.31
C SER A 53 8.51 18.67 -2.99
N LYS A 54 8.15 19.92 -2.66
CA LYS A 54 8.47 20.51 -1.34
C LYS A 54 7.92 19.67 -0.19
N SER A 55 6.74 19.08 -0.34
CA SER A 55 6.14 18.22 0.68
C SER A 55 6.88 16.90 0.86
N GLU A 56 7.33 16.27 -0.24
CA GLU A 56 8.15 15.06 -0.18
C GLU A 56 9.51 15.35 0.48
N ILE A 57 10.16 16.45 0.11
CA ILE A 57 11.40 16.88 0.76
C ILE A 57 11.18 17.19 2.23
N TYR A 58 10.09 17.86 2.60
CA TYR A 58 9.75 18.11 4.01
C TYR A 58 9.55 16.80 4.78
N PHE A 59 8.82 15.84 4.22
CA PHE A 59 8.54 14.56 4.87
C PHE A 59 9.78 13.67 4.99
N PHE A 60 10.57 13.56 3.92
CA PHE A 60 11.77 12.72 3.87
C PHE A 60 13.05 13.45 4.29
N GLU A 61 12.95 14.71 4.70
CA GLU A 61 14.02 15.69 4.95
C GLU A 61 14.86 16.06 3.72
N ASN A 62 15.36 15.08 2.97
CA ASN A 62 16.13 15.25 1.75
C ASN A 62 16.26 13.92 0.98
N GLU A 63 16.74 13.98 -0.25
CA GLU A 63 16.88 12.81 -1.14
C GLU A 63 17.84 11.74 -0.58
N ARG A 64 18.88 12.15 0.17
CA ARG A 64 19.85 11.22 0.80
C ARG A 64 19.20 10.43 1.93
N THR A 65 18.42 11.08 2.78
CA THR A 65 17.65 10.46 3.86
C THR A 65 16.60 9.51 3.29
N LEU A 66 15.85 9.93 2.25
CA LEU A 66 14.92 9.08 1.49
C LEU A 66 15.61 7.76 1.05
N LYS A 67 16.74 7.87 0.33
CA LYS A 67 17.47 6.71 -0.19
C LYS A 67 17.98 5.79 0.93
N LYS A 68 18.59 6.36 1.97
CA LYS A 68 19.25 5.59 3.04
C LYS A 68 18.25 4.90 3.97
N ASN A 69 17.20 5.60 4.37
CA ASN A 69 16.33 5.17 5.48
C ASN A 69 15.04 4.51 5.00
N TYR A 70 14.62 4.76 3.75
CA TYR A 70 13.36 4.24 3.22
C TYR A 70 13.61 3.28 2.06
N LEU A 71 14.22 3.75 0.97
CA LEU A 71 14.37 2.93 -0.25
C LEU A 71 15.34 1.75 -0.06
N LYS A 72 16.49 1.98 0.58
CA LYS A 72 17.47 0.90 0.80
C LYS A 72 16.95 -0.22 1.73
N PRO A 73 16.32 0.06 2.89
CA PRO A 73 15.70 -0.99 3.69
C PRO A 73 14.54 -1.66 2.98
N PHE A 74 13.79 -0.92 2.16
CA PHE A 74 12.69 -1.46 1.39
C PHE A 74 13.16 -2.45 0.32
N GLY A 75 14.18 -2.10 -0.47
CA GLY A 75 14.73 -2.99 -1.50
C GLY A 75 15.33 -4.29 -0.96
N LYS A 76 15.67 -4.37 0.33
CA LYS A 76 16.06 -5.63 0.99
C LYS A 76 14.89 -6.58 1.25
N LYS A 77 13.66 -6.07 1.24
CA LYS A 77 12.43 -6.84 1.47
C LYS A 77 11.74 -7.26 0.17
N GLU A 78 12.14 -6.68 -0.96
CA GLU A 78 11.79 -7.18 -2.28
C GLU A 78 12.62 -8.44 -2.55
N MET A 79 12.19 -9.57 -1.98
CA MET A 79 12.71 -10.91 -2.27
C MET A 79 11.68 -11.69 -3.06
#